data_AF-A0A0G4QI13-F1
#
_entry.id   AF-A0A0G4QI13-F1
#
_cell.length_a   1.000
_cell.length_b   1.000
_cell.length_c   1.000
_cell.angle_alpha   90.00
_cell.angle_beta   90.00
_cell.angle_gamma   90.00
#
_symmetry.space_group_name_H-M   'P 1'
#
loop_
_entity.id
_entity.type
_entity.pdbx_description
1 polymer ?
#
loop_
_entity_poly.entity_id
_entity_poly.type
_entity_poly.pdbx_seq_one_letter_code
_entity_poly.pdbx_strand_id
1 'polypeptide(L)'
;MNSKKMTPDEIIEYLKEKGFPASLLDKEAMKSNRKLTPEEQEIFIKHIVDNLRTIEANKYLTSCLVRFGPGITSTYAFRHENNVIAIDEEIIETLLIHQIENMILEKRPNDGYSAIWKFYISNDQHEKDTGKKWMQNFIDEVFIKGTQFLSTTVSNNLIH
;
A
#
# COMPACT_ATOMS: atom_id res chain seq x y z
N MET A 1 -5.55 -24.87 -14.67
CA MET A 1 -4.74 -25.24 -13.48
C MET A 1 -5.10 -26.66 -13.07
N ASN A 2 -4.14 -27.58 -13.05
CA ASN A 2 -4.34 -28.91 -12.49
C ASN A 2 -4.59 -28.77 -10.98
N SER A 3 -5.80 -29.09 -10.52
CA SER A 3 -6.19 -28.98 -9.11
C SER A 3 -5.68 -30.17 -8.29
N LYS A 4 -4.37 -30.42 -8.28
CA LYS A 4 -3.78 -31.32 -7.30
C LYS A 4 -3.93 -30.64 -5.94
N LYS A 5 -4.64 -31.26 -5.00
CA LYS A 5 -4.71 -30.76 -3.63
C LYS A 5 -3.30 -30.74 -3.06
N MET A 6 -2.79 -29.56 -2.74
CA MET A 6 -1.51 -29.40 -2.05
C MET A 6 -1.63 -30.00 -0.66
N THR A 7 -0.62 -30.74 -0.24
CA THR A 7 -0.43 -31.20 1.13
C THR A 7 -0.16 -29.99 2.04
N PRO A 8 -0.39 -30.11 3.37
CA PRO A 8 -0.05 -29.04 4.30
C PRO A 8 1.41 -28.56 4.21
N ASP A 9 2.35 -29.47 3.94
CA ASP A 9 3.77 -29.12 3.78
C ASP A 9 4.02 -28.34 2.50
N GLU A 10 3.38 -28.71 1.38
CA GLU A 10 3.44 -27.95 0.13
C GLU A 10 2.81 -26.55 0.27
N ILE A 11 1.74 -26.41 1.09
CA ILE A 11 1.12 -25.11 1.38
C ILE A 11 2.05 -24.23 2.21
N ILE A 12 2.66 -24.78 3.26
CA ILE A 12 3.61 -24.03 4.10
C ILE A 12 4.78 -23.53 3.27
N GLU A 13 5.37 -24.38 2.44
CA GLU A 13 6.50 -24.00 1.60
C GLU A 13 6.10 -22.92 0.58
N TYR A 14 4.94 -23.09 -0.06
CA TYR A 14 4.40 -22.07 -0.95
C TYR A 14 4.19 -20.72 -0.25
N LEU A 15 3.65 -20.70 0.97
CA LEU A 15 3.44 -19.46 1.72
C LEU A 15 4.77 -18.79 2.11
N LYS A 16 5.80 -19.57 2.46
CA LYS A 16 7.16 -19.03 2.70
C LYS A 16 7.76 -18.41 1.44
N GLU A 17 7.64 -19.08 0.30
CA GLU A 17 8.11 -18.55 -0.99
C GLU A 17 7.38 -17.24 -1.37
N LYS A 18 6.13 -17.08 -0.94
CA LYS A 18 5.35 -15.85 -1.09
C LYS A 18 5.61 -14.79 -0.01
N GLY A 19 6.60 -15.00 0.86
CA GLY A 19 6.99 -14.04 1.88
C GLY A 19 6.04 -13.96 3.08
N PHE A 20 5.17 -14.96 3.27
CA PHE A 20 4.32 -15.02 4.45
C PHE A 20 5.18 -15.22 5.71
N PRO A 21 4.83 -14.61 6.87
CA PRO A 21 5.67 -14.68 8.07
C PRO A 21 5.88 -16.11 8.55
N ALA A 22 7.14 -16.57 8.54
CA ALA A 22 7.49 -17.94 8.92
C ALA A 22 7.07 -18.31 10.35
N SER A 23 7.05 -17.33 11.26
CA SER A 23 6.58 -17.49 12.64
C SER A 23 5.09 -17.88 12.74
N LEU A 24 4.29 -17.59 11.71
CA LEU A 24 2.87 -17.94 11.63
C LEU A 24 2.63 -19.29 10.93
N LEU A 25 3.69 -19.93 10.40
CA LEU A 25 3.62 -21.17 9.64
C LEU A 25 4.08 -22.37 10.47
N ASP A 26 3.62 -22.45 11.72
CA ASP A 26 3.82 -23.62 12.59
C ASP A 26 2.73 -24.67 12.32
N LYS A 27 3.17 -25.81 11.80
CA LYS A 27 2.30 -26.95 11.45
C LYS A 27 1.49 -27.49 12.63
N GLU A 28 2.09 -27.54 13.82
CA GLU A 28 1.40 -28.07 15.01
C GLU A 28 0.39 -27.05 15.54
N ALA A 29 0.74 -25.76 15.52
CA ALA A 29 -0.20 -24.68 15.78
C ALA A 29 -1.40 -24.70 14.83
N MET A 30 -1.16 -24.84 13.52
CA MET A 30 -2.21 -24.91 12.49
C MET A 30 -3.14 -26.12 12.68
N LYS A 31 -2.60 -27.29 13.02
CA LYS A 31 -3.41 -28.50 13.31
C LYS A 31 -4.27 -28.37 14.55
N SER A 32 -3.75 -27.69 15.58
CA SER A 32 -4.45 -27.54 16.87
C SER A 32 -5.67 -26.60 16.81
N ASN A 33 -5.87 -25.89 15.70
CA ASN A 33 -6.89 -24.83 15.55
C ASN A 33 -6.87 -23.81 16.70
N ARG A 34 -5.69 -23.59 17.29
CA ARG A 34 -5.52 -22.60 18.36
C ARG A 34 -5.73 -21.21 17.80
N LYS A 35 -6.20 -20.29 18.65
CA LYS A 35 -6.21 -18.88 18.31
C LYS A 35 -4.77 -18.35 18.24
N LEU A 36 -4.55 -17.40 17.35
CA LEU A 36 -3.30 -16.63 17.31
C LEU A 36 -3.14 -15.84 18.62
N THR A 37 -1.93 -15.80 19.16
CA THR A 37 -1.60 -14.91 20.28
C THR A 37 -1.68 -13.44 19.84
N PRO A 38 -1.77 -12.48 20.76
CA PRO A 38 -1.75 -11.05 20.40
C PRO A 38 -0.56 -10.66 19.52
N GLU A 39 0.63 -11.20 19.79
CA GLU A 39 1.85 -10.94 19.02
C GLU A 39 1.75 -11.51 17.60
N GLU A 40 1.20 -12.72 17.46
CA GLU A 40 0.98 -13.35 16.17
C GLU A 40 -0.11 -12.63 15.36
N GLN A 41 -1.14 -12.12 16.02
CA GLN A 41 -2.16 -11.29 15.39
C GLN A 41 -1.54 -10.00 14.85
N GLU A 42 -0.64 -9.37 15.61
CA GLU A 42 0.06 -8.17 15.15
C GLU A 42 0.95 -8.45 13.93
N ILE A 43 1.74 -9.54 13.96
CA ILE A 43 2.56 -9.98 12.81
C ILE A 43 1.68 -10.23 11.59
N PHE A 44 0.55 -10.91 11.78
CA PHE A 44 -0.39 -11.21 10.71
C PHE A 44 -0.98 -9.94 10.11
N ILE A 45 -1.49 -9.04 10.96
CA ILE A 45 -2.12 -7.78 10.51
C ILE A 45 -1.09 -6.90 9.79
N LYS A 46 0.14 -6.81 10.31
CA LYS A 46 1.22 -6.07 9.64
C LYS A 46 1.47 -6.62 8.22
N HIS A 47 1.60 -7.94 8.07
CA HIS A 47 1.79 -8.56 6.76
C HIS A 47 0.60 -8.30 5.81
N ILE A 48 -0.63 -8.32 6.33
CA ILE A 48 -1.82 -7.97 5.53
C ILE A 48 -1.80 -6.48 5.12
N VAL A 49 -1.40 -5.58 6.00
CA VAL A 49 -1.26 -4.14 5.69
C VAL A 49 -0.24 -3.92 4.58
N ASP A 50 0.91 -4.60 4.65
CA ASP A 50 1.93 -4.51 3.61
C ASP A 50 1.36 -4.94 2.24
N ASN A 51 0.67 -6.09 2.18
CA ASN A 51 0.02 -6.55 0.95
C ASN A 51 -1.07 -5.57 0.44
N LEU A 52 -1.87 -4.99 1.33
CA LEU A 52 -2.90 -4.02 0.97
C LEU A 52 -2.29 -2.74 0.40
N ARG A 53 -1.18 -2.27 0.97
CA ARG A 53 -0.42 -1.13 0.48
C ARG A 53 0.08 -1.38 -0.94
N THR A 54 0.70 -2.54 -1.18
CA THR A 54 1.16 -2.94 -2.53
C THR A 54 0.00 -3.03 -3.53
N ILE A 55 -1.15 -3.55 -3.11
CA ILE A 55 -2.35 -3.59 -3.96
C ILE A 55 -2.81 -2.18 -4.33
N GLU A 56 -2.91 -1.26 -3.36
CA GLU A 56 -3.33 0.12 -3.62
C GLU A 56 -2.30 0.88 -4.49
N ALA A 57 -1.01 0.66 -4.27
CA ALA A 57 0.04 1.20 -5.13
C ALA A 57 -0.15 0.73 -6.58
N ASN A 58 -0.32 -0.56 -6.79
CA ASN A 58 -0.53 -1.13 -8.13
C ASN A 58 -1.84 -0.68 -8.79
N LYS A 59 -2.92 -0.52 -8.02
CA LYS A 59 -4.18 0.09 -8.50
C LYS A 59 -3.93 1.50 -9.02
N TYR A 60 -3.19 2.32 -8.28
CA TYR A 60 -2.85 3.69 -8.69
C TYR A 60 -1.97 3.72 -9.93
N LEU A 61 -0.90 2.92 -10.00
CA LEU A 61 -0.03 2.82 -11.17
C LEU A 61 -0.78 2.39 -12.42
N THR A 62 -1.65 1.38 -12.30
CA THR A 62 -2.52 0.93 -13.39
C THR A 62 -3.46 2.04 -13.83
N SER A 63 -4.05 2.79 -12.88
CA SER A 63 -4.86 3.96 -13.20
C SER A 63 -4.07 5.04 -13.94
N CYS A 64 -2.83 5.31 -13.55
CA CYS A 64 -1.96 6.24 -14.29
C CYS A 64 -1.65 5.75 -15.70
N LEU A 65 -1.37 4.46 -15.89
CA LEU A 65 -1.17 3.89 -17.24
C LEU A 65 -2.41 4.09 -18.11
N VAL A 66 -3.61 3.85 -17.56
CA VAL A 66 -4.88 4.03 -18.27
C VAL A 66 -5.17 5.50 -18.57
N ARG A 67 -4.90 6.41 -17.62
CA ARG A 67 -5.20 7.85 -17.74
C ARG A 67 -4.20 8.61 -18.61
N PHE A 68 -2.92 8.24 -18.55
CA PHE A 68 -1.82 9.06 -19.04
C PHE A 68 -0.91 8.34 -20.03
N GLY A 69 -1.13 7.05 -20.27
CA GLY A 69 -0.24 6.19 -21.05
C GLY A 69 1.07 5.88 -20.30
N PRO A 70 2.00 5.18 -20.97
CA PRO A 70 3.29 4.84 -20.37
C PRO A 70 4.17 6.09 -20.14
N GLY A 71 5.15 5.94 -19.27
CA GLY A 71 6.21 6.93 -19.09
C GLY A 71 7.19 6.94 -20.27
N ILE A 72 8.01 7.99 -20.35
CA ILE A 72 9.06 8.12 -21.37
C ILE A 72 10.27 7.25 -20.98
N THR A 73 10.63 7.25 -19.70
CA THR A 73 11.78 6.53 -19.13
C THR A 73 11.37 5.47 -18.10
N SER A 74 10.07 5.33 -17.83
CA SER A 74 9.49 4.42 -16.83
C SER A 74 8.22 3.78 -17.40
N THR A 75 7.80 2.64 -16.83
CA THR A 75 6.53 2.01 -17.20
C THR A 75 5.35 2.93 -16.89
N TYR A 76 5.38 3.62 -15.75
CA TYR A 76 4.29 4.47 -15.27
C TYR A 76 4.72 5.93 -15.11
N ALA A 77 3.81 6.86 -15.42
CA ALA A 77 4.00 8.27 -15.19
C ALA A 77 2.71 8.95 -14.70
N PHE A 78 2.86 9.89 -13.79
CA PHE A 78 1.81 10.86 -13.45
C PHE A 78 1.95 12.10 -14.33
N ARG A 79 0.82 12.61 -14.84
CA ARG A 79 0.80 13.81 -15.70
C ARG A 79 -0.23 14.81 -15.19
N HIS A 80 0.20 16.05 -15.03
CA HIS A 80 -0.69 17.16 -14.70
C HIS A 80 -0.15 18.45 -15.31
N GLU A 81 -0.98 19.10 -16.14
CA GLU A 81 -0.59 20.28 -16.92
C GLU A 81 0.70 20.02 -17.72
N ASN A 82 1.76 20.82 -17.48
CA ASN A 82 3.06 20.69 -18.14
C ASN A 82 4.04 19.79 -17.36
N ASN A 83 3.60 19.15 -16.28
CA ASN A 83 4.45 18.33 -15.41
C ASN A 83 4.27 16.84 -15.72
N VAL A 84 5.39 16.13 -15.80
CA VAL A 84 5.44 14.66 -15.93
C VAL A 84 6.39 14.12 -14.88
N ILE A 85 5.89 13.19 -14.06
CA ILE A 85 6.66 12.56 -12.98
C ILE A 85 6.71 11.06 -13.25
N ALA A 86 7.92 10.50 -13.35
CA ALA A 86 8.11 9.05 -13.37
C ALA A 86 7.74 8.48 -11.99
N ILE A 87 6.92 7.44 -11.97
CA ILE A 87 6.47 6.78 -10.74
C ILE A 87 6.62 5.27 -10.87
N ASP A 88 6.82 4.60 -9.74
CA ASP A 88 6.88 3.15 -9.60
C ASP A 88 6.21 2.73 -8.27
N GLU A 89 6.23 1.44 -7.98
CA GLU A 89 5.60 0.87 -6.78
C GLU A 89 6.20 1.46 -5.50
N GLU A 90 7.53 1.53 -5.42
CA GLU A 90 8.26 2.04 -4.24
C GLU A 90 7.90 3.49 -3.93
N ILE A 91 7.79 4.35 -4.95
CA ILE A 91 7.38 5.75 -4.78
C ILE A 91 5.97 5.84 -4.18
N ILE A 92 5.02 5.05 -4.68
CA ILE A 92 3.63 5.10 -4.19
C ILE A 92 3.52 4.50 -2.79
N GLU A 93 4.16 3.36 -2.53
CA GLU A 93 4.18 2.77 -1.19
C GLU A 93 4.81 3.71 -0.16
N THR A 94 5.93 4.36 -0.52
CA THR A 94 6.58 5.35 0.34
C THR A 94 5.63 6.51 0.66
N LEU A 95 4.90 7.01 -0.34
CA LEU A 95 3.91 8.07 -0.13
C LEU A 95 2.80 7.60 0.84
N LEU A 96 2.25 6.41 0.65
CA LEU A 96 1.20 5.85 1.50
C LEU A 96 1.69 5.70 2.96
N ILE A 97 2.90 5.19 3.17
CA ILE A 97 3.50 5.06 4.50
C ILE A 97 3.58 6.42 5.19
N HIS A 98 4.17 7.43 4.53
CA HIS A 98 4.46 8.70 5.17
C HIS A 98 3.24 9.61 5.31
N GLN A 99 2.37 9.63 4.31
CA GLN A 99 1.25 10.58 4.27
C GLN A 99 -0.05 10.03 4.87
N ILE A 100 -0.16 8.70 5.01
CA ILE A 100 -1.37 8.06 5.52
C ILE A 100 -1.06 7.19 6.74
N GLU A 101 -0.21 6.17 6.59
CA GLU A 101 -0.06 5.14 7.63
C GLU A 101 0.56 5.70 8.91
N ASN A 102 1.66 6.45 8.79
CA ASN A 102 2.30 7.11 9.93
C ASN A 102 1.33 8.08 10.62
N MET A 103 0.56 8.84 9.84
CA MET A 103 -0.47 9.75 10.37
C MET A 103 -1.57 9.01 11.14
N ILE A 104 -1.93 7.79 10.71
CA ILE A 104 -2.89 6.94 11.43
C ILE A 104 -2.28 6.43 12.73
N LEU A 105 -1.04 5.94 12.69
CA LEU A 105 -0.32 5.43 13.87
C LEU A 105 -0.12 6.52 14.92
N GLU A 106 0.24 7.73 14.51
CA GLU A 106 0.39 8.89 15.39
C GLU A 106 -0.93 9.28 16.08
N LYS A 107 -2.04 9.25 15.34
CA LYS A 107 -3.37 9.61 15.86
C LYS A 107 -4.04 8.50 16.66
N ARG A 108 -3.64 7.24 16.46
CA ARG A 108 -4.23 6.06 17.09
C ARG A 108 -3.15 5.09 17.57
N PRO A 109 -2.28 5.51 18.51
CA PRO A 109 -1.12 4.72 18.93
C PRO A 109 -1.51 3.38 19.55
N ASN A 110 -2.68 3.29 20.19
CA ASN A 110 -3.15 2.06 20.83
C ASN A 110 -3.75 1.03 19.86
N ASP A 111 -4.15 1.46 18.66
CA ASP A 111 -4.78 0.58 17.67
C ASP A 111 -3.73 -0.07 16.73
N GLY A 112 -2.54 0.53 16.63
CA GLY A 112 -1.42 0.03 15.81
C GLY A 112 -1.82 -0.28 14.37
N TYR A 113 -1.27 -1.37 13.82
CA TYR A 113 -1.55 -1.81 12.46
C TYR A 113 -3.02 -2.18 12.20
N SER A 114 -3.80 -2.46 13.25
CA SER A 114 -5.25 -2.72 13.09
C SER A 114 -6.01 -1.49 12.59
N ALA A 115 -5.57 -0.28 12.96
CA ALA A 115 -6.17 0.95 12.43
C ALA A 115 -5.86 1.15 10.95
N ILE A 116 -4.64 0.86 10.52
CA ILE A 116 -4.24 0.94 9.11
C ILE A 116 -5.01 -0.09 8.28
N TRP A 117 -5.09 -1.33 8.76
CA TRP A 117 -5.87 -2.38 8.10
C TRP A 117 -7.33 -1.96 7.90
N LYS A 118 -7.99 -1.48 8.96
CA LYS A 118 -9.38 -0.99 8.89
C LYS A 118 -9.52 0.16 7.90
N PHE A 119 -8.54 1.05 7.82
CA PHE A 119 -8.55 2.16 6.88
C PHE A 119 -8.56 1.66 5.42
N TYR A 120 -7.65 0.76 5.04
CA TYR A 120 -7.61 0.21 3.69
C TYR A 120 -8.90 -0.51 3.30
N ILE A 121 -9.42 -1.36 4.19
CA ILE A 121 -10.70 -2.07 3.97
C ILE A 121 -11.86 -1.08 3.83
N SER A 122 -11.92 -0.05 4.67
CA SER A 122 -12.98 0.96 4.61
C SER A 122 -12.89 1.81 3.34
N ASN A 123 -11.68 2.14 2.88
CA ASN A 123 -11.47 2.86 1.63
C ASN A 123 -11.96 2.03 0.42
N ASP A 124 -11.55 0.76 0.34
CA ASP A 124 -11.96 -0.14 -0.75
C ASP A 124 -13.48 -0.35 -0.78
N GLN A 125 -14.11 -0.52 0.40
CA GLN A 125 -15.56 -0.62 0.52
C GLN A 125 -16.26 0.67 0.09
N HIS A 126 -15.78 1.83 0.57
CA HIS A 126 -16.34 3.13 0.21
C HIS A 126 -16.25 3.40 -1.30
N GLU A 127 -15.15 3.04 -1.95
CA GLU A 127 -15.01 3.16 -3.40
C GLU A 127 -16.02 2.27 -4.14
N LYS A 128 -16.19 1.01 -3.71
CA LYS A 128 -17.19 0.09 -4.30
C LYS A 128 -18.62 0.60 -4.16
N ASP A 129 -18.95 1.17 -3.00
CA ASP A 129 -20.32 1.61 -2.70
C ASP A 129 -20.67 2.94 -3.38
N THR A 130 -19.70 3.84 -3.53
CA THR A 130 -19.95 5.22 -3.98
C THR A 130 -19.34 5.57 -5.34
N GLY A 131 -18.43 4.75 -5.86
CA GLY A 131 -17.59 5.04 -7.02
C GLY A 131 -16.56 6.16 -6.78
N LYS A 132 -16.47 6.72 -5.56
CA LYS A 132 -15.54 7.81 -5.25
C LYS A 132 -14.14 7.27 -5.02
N LYS A 133 -13.22 7.66 -5.91
CA LYS A 133 -11.80 7.27 -5.89
C LYS A 133 -10.96 8.12 -4.93
N TRP A 134 -11.30 8.09 -3.64
CA TRP A 134 -10.65 8.95 -2.63
C TRP A 134 -9.13 8.76 -2.60
N MET A 135 -8.65 7.52 -2.57
CA MET A 135 -7.21 7.21 -2.55
C MET A 135 -6.49 7.78 -3.77
N GLN A 136 -7.04 7.54 -4.97
CA GLN A 136 -6.46 8.05 -6.21
C GLN A 136 -6.40 9.59 -6.21
N ASN A 137 -7.49 10.26 -5.84
CA ASN A 137 -7.56 11.72 -5.80
C ASN A 137 -6.57 12.30 -4.77
N PHE A 138 -6.44 11.65 -3.61
CA PHE A 138 -5.45 12.04 -2.60
C PHE A 138 -4.02 11.97 -3.15
N ILE A 139 -3.65 10.86 -3.79
CA ILE A 139 -2.31 10.70 -4.36
C ILE A 139 -2.09 11.73 -5.48
N ASP A 140 -3.06 11.94 -6.36
CA ASP A 140 -3.00 12.98 -7.41
C ASP A 140 -2.73 14.37 -6.79
N GLU A 141 -3.46 14.73 -5.73
CA GLU A 141 -3.29 16.01 -5.02
C GLU A 141 -1.89 16.18 -4.42
N VAL A 142 -1.31 15.11 -3.86
CA VAL A 142 0.06 15.14 -3.31
C VAL A 142 1.07 15.44 -4.43
N PHE A 143 0.97 14.78 -5.58
CA PHE A 143 1.86 15.05 -6.71
C PHE A 143 1.66 16.46 -7.28
N ILE A 144 0.42 16.93 -7.40
CA ILE A 144 0.12 18.30 -7.85
C ILE A 144 0.78 19.32 -6.92
N LYS A 145 0.55 19.21 -5.61
CA LYS A 145 1.16 20.11 -4.61
C LYS A 145 2.70 20.04 -4.63
N GLY A 146 3.25 18.83 -4.77
CA GLY A 146 4.69 18.61 -4.89
C GLY A 146 5.30 19.33 -6.09
N THR A 147 4.68 19.21 -7.26
CA THR A 147 5.17 19.92 -8.48
C THR A 147 5.05 21.44 -8.36
N GLN A 148 3.97 21.94 -7.77
CA GLN A 148 3.80 23.37 -7.51
C GLN A 148 4.91 23.90 -6.60
N PHE A 149 5.23 23.19 -5.51
CA PHE A 149 6.31 23.55 -4.60
C PHE A 149 7.67 23.61 -5.32
N LEU A 150 7.99 22.62 -6.15
CA LEU A 150 9.25 22.58 -6.91
C LEU A 150 9.34 23.64 -8.01
N SER A 151 8.20 24.04 -8.59
CA SER A 151 8.13 25.08 -9.62
C SER A 151 8.12 26.51 -9.06
N THR A 152 7.88 26.66 -7.75
CA THR A 152 7.85 27.98 -7.11
C THR A 152 9.28 28.51 -6.99
N THR A 153 9.55 29.66 -7.60
CA THR A 153 10.86 30.32 -7.49
C THR A 153 11.13 30.64 -6.02
N VAL A 154 12.15 30.00 -5.43
CA VAL A 154 12.66 30.37 -4.10
C VAL A 154 13.18 31.79 -4.20
N SER A 155 12.40 32.77 -3.73
CA SER A 155 12.92 34.12 -3.52
C SER A 155 13.93 34.05 -2.38
N ASN A 156 15.20 34.34 -2.68
CA ASN A 156 16.38 34.28 -1.81
C ASN A 156 16.33 35.21 -0.57
N ASN A 157 15.17 35.60 -0.06
CA ASN A 157 15.04 36.58 1.03
C ASN A 157 14.88 35.98 2.42
N LEU A 158 15.20 34.69 2.63
CA LEU A 158 15.03 34.03 3.94
C LEU A 158 16.30 33.37 4.50
N ILE A 159 17.48 33.76 4.03
CA ILE A 159 18.73 33.50 4.77
C ILE A 159 19.16 34.83 5.41
N HIS A 160 18.65 35.07 6.61
CA HIS A 160 19.17 36.06 7.56
C HIS A 160 19.51 35.36 8.87
#